data_AF-A0A484QTE6-F1
#
_entry.id   AF-A0A484QTE6-F1
#
_cell.length_a   1.000
_cell.length_b   1.000
_cell.length_c   1.000
_cell.angle_alpha   90.00
_cell.angle_beta   90.00
_cell.angle_gamma   90.00
#
_symmetry.space_group_name_H-M   'P 1'
#
loop_
_entity.id
_entity.type
_entity.pdbx_description
1 polymer ?
#
loop_
_entity_poly.entity_id
_entity_poly.type
_entity_poly.pdbx_seq_one_letter_code
_entity_poly.pdbx_strand_id
1 'polypeptide(L)'
;MTTTTDTPAFPAPPATYPVMLITRWHQAAAITSLLLVCTLFAGSLIGLLIAEVDLALAIPCALAAAALGALPGLLTYRRFPSKRTATIHADGVHFSGLGDVPYASLVSYNTDDYLKLRRSSGPTLLIMGQGKLQAEYPKFRDALLAAIGAWKQRQPPGQAVPERVYFYGSPVARLLGVAILAGVGFIILMLTQLRDRPISAYFILPMAIGMGIRLLVGQRKR
;
A
#
# COMPACT_ATOMS: atom_id res chain seq x y z
N MET A 1 6.87 37.10 39.85
CA MET A 1 5.93 36.77 38.77
C MET A 1 6.49 35.60 38.00
N THR A 2 5.83 34.46 38.15
CA THR A 2 6.10 33.16 37.54
C THR A 2 5.67 33.16 36.08
N THR A 3 6.53 32.68 35.18
CA THR A 3 6.11 32.12 33.88
C THR A 3 6.87 30.82 33.67
N THR A 4 6.34 29.77 34.29
CA THR A 4 6.72 28.39 33.96
C THR A 4 6.06 28.08 32.62
N THR A 5 6.86 28.01 31.55
CA THR A 5 6.43 27.57 30.23
C THR A 5 6.03 26.10 30.32
N ASP A 6 4.74 25.85 30.45
CA ASP A 6 4.14 24.52 30.38
C ASP A 6 4.38 23.97 28.96
N THR A 7 5.49 23.26 28.80
CA THR A 7 5.75 22.47 27.60
C THR A 7 4.78 21.30 27.65
N PRO A 8 3.88 21.10 26.66
CA PRO A 8 2.94 19.99 26.71
C PRO A 8 3.71 18.68 26.81
N ALA A 9 3.54 18.00 27.95
CA ALA A 9 4.27 16.80 28.29
C ALA A 9 3.98 15.69 27.26
N PHE A 10 5.04 15.12 26.70
CA PHE A 10 4.96 13.89 25.91
C PHE A 10 4.31 12.79 26.77
N PRO A 11 3.15 12.22 26.41
CA PRO A 11 2.49 11.29 27.29
C PRO A 11 3.15 9.92 27.19
N ALA A 12 3.50 9.38 28.37
CA ALA A 12 3.90 7.99 28.65
C ALA A 12 5.21 7.49 27.99
N PRO A 13 5.92 6.51 28.61
CA PRO A 13 7.19 5.98 28.11
C PRO A 13 7.08 5.48 26.65
N PRO A 14 8.21 5.38 25.91
CA PRO A 14 8.22 4.94 24.52
C PRO A 14 7.48 3.60 24.35
N ALA A 15 6.23 3.68 23.92
CA ALA A 15 5.38 2.53 23.76
C ALA A 15 5.79 1.78 22.49
N THR A 16 6.07 0.49 22.66
CA THR A 16 6.51 -0.38 21.58
C THR A 16 5.35 -1.24 21.11
N TYR A 17 5.04 -1.15 19.82
CA TYR A 17 3.93 -1.84 19.19
C TYR A 17 4.43 -2.77 18.11
N PRO A 18 3.93 -4.01 18.03
CA PRO A 18 4.21 -4.86 16.89
C PRO A 18 3.34 -4.40 15.71
N VAL A 19 3.96 -4.19 14.55
CA VAL A 19 3.31 -3.66 13.35
C VAL A 19 3.75 -4.42 12.10
N MET A 20 2.87 -4.45 11.09
CA MET A 20 3.26 -4.87 9.75
C MET A 20 3.59 -3.64 8.91
N LEU A 21 4.85 -3.52 8.51
CA LEU A 21 5.41 -2.45 7.72
C LEU A 21 5.70 -2.94 6.30
N ILE A 22 5.00 -2.38 5.32
CA ILE A 22 5.25 -2.59 3.90
C ILE A 22 5.77 -1.28 3.31
N THR A 23 6.67 -1.37 2.34
CA THR A 23 7.18 -0.21 1.59
C THR A 23 6.62 -0.21 0.17
N ARG A 24 6.66 0.94 -0.51
CA ARG A 24 6.33 1.01 -1.95
C ARG A 24 7.12 0.02 -2.82
N TRP A 25 8.31 -0.40 -2.39
CA TRP A 25 9.09 -1.43 -3.08
C TRP A 25 8.40 -2.78 -3.10
N HIS A 26 7.65 -3.14 -2.04
CA HIS A 26 6.89 -4.40 -2.03
C HIS A 26 5.74 -4.36 -3.03
N GLN A 27 5.08 -3.21 -3.19
CA GLN A 27 4.05 -3.04 -4.21
C GLN A 27 4.65 -3.12 -5.61
N ALA A 28 5.78 -2.45 -5.85
CA ALA A 28 6.49 -2.52 -7.11
C ALA A 28 6.92 -3.96 -7.42
N ALA A 29 7.53 -4.65 -6.47
CA ALA A 29 7.95 -6.05 -6.62
C ALA A 29 6.76 -6.97 -6.94
N ALA A 30 5.63 -6.83 -6.25
CA ALA A 30 4.44 -7.63 -6.55
C ALA A 30 3.92 -7.38 -7.97
N ILE A 31 3.86 -6.12 -8.41
CA ILE A 31 3.44 -5.76 -9.76
C ILE A 31 4.43 -6.29 -10.80
N THR A 32 5.74 -6.10 -10.59
CA THR A 32 6.79 -6.58 -11.49
C THR A 32 6.76 -8.10 -11.60
N SER A 33 6.63 -8.81 -10.47
CA SER A 33 6.49 -10.26 -10.43
C SER A 33 5.28 -10.72 -11.24
N LEU A 34 4.11 -10.11 -11.04
CA LEU A 34 2.89 -10.46 -11.77
C LEU A 34 3.03 -10.22 -13.27
N LEU A 35 3.51 -9.03 -13.67
CA LEU A 35 3.72 -8.69 -15.08
C LEU A 35 4.71 -9.64 -15.75
N LEU A 36 5.80 -10.00 -15.06
CA LEU A 36 6.80 -10.92 -15.59
C LEU A 36 6.19 -12.32 -15.80
N VAL A 37 5.46 -12.85 -14.82
CA VAL A 37 4.77 -14.15 -14.95
C VAL A 37 3.75 -14.12 -16.09
N CYS A 38 2.92 -13.07 -16.19
CA CYS A 38 1.93 -12.95 -17.26
C CYS A 38 2.59 -12.86 -18.65
N THR A 39 3.68 -12.10 -18.77
CA THR A 39 4.41 -11.95 -20.05
C THR A 39 5.03 -13.27 -20.48
N LEU A 40 5.67 -13.99 -19.54
CA LEU A 40 6.33 -15.25 -19.84
C LEU A 40 5.33 -16.38 -20.09
N PHE A 41 4.19 -16.40 -19.38
CA PHE A 41 3.10 -17.34 -19.64
C PHE A 41 2.42 -17.09 -20.99
N ALA A 42 2.19 -15.82 -21.36
CA ALA A 42 1.66 -15.48 -22.68
C ALA A 42 2.65 -15.87 -23.79
N GLY A 43 3.94 -15.61 -23.59
CA GLY A 43 5.01 -16.02 -24.50
C GLY A 43 5.11 -17.54 -24.68
N SER A 44 5.02 -18.31 -23.58
CA SER A 44 5.04 -19.78 -23.67
C SER A 44 3.80 -20.35 -24.33
N LEU A 45 2.61 -19.78 -24.07
CA LEU A 45 1.37 -20.19 -24.71
C LEU A 45 1.38 -19.88 -26.22
N ILE A 46 1.90 -18.72 -26.62
CA ILE A 46 2.11 -18.36 -28.04
C ILE A 46 3.10 -19.33 -28.70
N GLY A 47 4.21 -19.64 -28.03
CA GLY A 47 5.19 -20.62 -28.53
C GLY A 47 4.59 -22.01 -28.72
N LEU A 48 3.75 -22.45 -27.77
CA LEU A 48 3.09 -23.76 -27.82
C LEU A 48 2.00 -23.84 -28.89
N LEU A 49 1.20 -22.77 -29.06
CA LEU A 49 0.04 -22.76 -29.95
C LEU A 49 0.37 -22.35 -31.40
N ILE A 50 1.37 -21.48 -31.60
CA ILE A 50 1.69 -20.89 -32.91
C ILE A 50 3.00 -21.43 -33.47
N ALA A 51 4.00 -21.64 -32.62
CA ALA A 51 5.34 -22.05 -33.05
C ALA A 51 5.60 -23.56 -32.89
N GLU A 52 4.58 -24.35 -32.54
CA GLU A 52 4.64 -25.80 -32.32
C GLU A 52 5.83 -26.24 -31.45
N VAL A 53 6.18 -25.42 -30.46
CA VAL A 53 7.30 -25.70 -29.55
C VAL A 53 7.00 -26.98 -28.78
N ASP A 54 7.97 -27.90 -28.76
CA ASP A 54 7.87 -29.16 -28.01
C ASP A 54 7.47 -28.90 -26.55
N LEU A 55 6.46 -29.64 -26.08
CA LEU A 55 5.97 -29.58 -24.71
C LEU A 55 7.10 -29.85 -23.70
N ALA A 56 8.07 -30.70 -24.06
CA ALA A 56 9.26 -30.99 -23.26
C ALA A 56 10.15 -29.75 -23.05
N LEU A 57 10.13 -28.77 -23.97
CA LEU A 57 10.84 -27.49 -23.86
C LEU A 57 9.97 -26.39 -23.22
N ALA A 58 8.66 -26.44 -23.42
CA ALA A 58 7.72 -25.46 -22.88
C ALA A 58 7.61 -25.52 -21.34
N ILE A 59 7.62 -26.72 -20.76
CA ILE A 59 7.55 -26.94 -19.30
C ILE A 59 8.74 -26.29 -18.55
N PRO A 60 10.02 -26.57 -18.88
CA PRO A 60 11.16 -25.96 -18.18
C PRO A 60 11.21 -24.44 -18.37
N CYS A 61 10.81 -23.92 -19.54
CA CYS A 61 10.68 -22.48 -19.76
C CYS A 61 9.63 -21.83 -18.85
N ALA A 62 8.47 -22.47 -18.67
CA ALA A 62 7.43 -21.99 -17.76
C ALA A 62 7.89 -22.01 -16.29
N LEU A 63 8.64 -23.04 -15.88
CA LEU A 63 9.22 -23.13 -14.53
C LEU A 63 10.30 -22.05 -14.30
N ALA A 64 11.19 -21.84 -15.27
CA ALA A 64 12.20 -20.79 -15.22
C ALA A 64 11.54 -19.41 -15.13
N ALA A 65 10.46 -19.20 -15.89
CA ALA A 65 9.67 -17.99 -15.84
C ALA A 65 9.01 -17.73 -14.48
N ALA A 66 8.41 -18.76 -13.88
CA ALA A 66 7.84 -18.67 -12.55
C ALA A 66 8.92 -18.36 -11.50
N ALA A 67 10.09 -18.99 -11.60
CA ALA A 67 11.23 -18.74 -10.71
C ALA A 67 11.75 -17.30 -10.83
N LEU A 68 11.96 -16.81 -12.06
CA LEU A 68 12.34 -15.42 -12.32
C LEU A 68 11.26 -14.44 -11.83
N GLY A 69 9.99 -14.78 -12.03
CA GLY A 69 8.82 -14.03 -11.54
C GLY A 69 8.80 -13.90 -10.03
N ALA A 70 9.26 -14.91 -9.29
CA ALA A 70 9.30 -14.87 -7.83
C ALA A 70 10.45 -14.02 -7.26
N LEU A 71 11.52 -13.79 -8.03
CA LEU A 71 12.74 -13.10 -7.55
C LEU A 71 12.50 -11.69 -7.00
N PRO A 72 11.75 -10.78 -7.68
CA PRO A 72 11.52 -9.43 -7.16
C PRO A 72 10.86 -9.45 -5.77
N GLY A 73 9.87 -10.33 -5.58
CA GLY A 73 9.22 -10.56 -4.29
C GLY A 73 10.22 -11.03 -3.24
N LEU A 74 10.96 -12.10 -3.54
CA LEU A 74 11.93 -12.70 -2.60
C LEU A 74 13.00 -11.69 -2.14
N LEU A 75 13.56 -10.94 -3.08
CA LEU A 75 14.58 -9.92 -2.81
C LEU A 75 14.03 -8.80 -1.93
N THR A 76 12.80 -8.37 -2.20
CA THR A 76 12.17 -7.28 -1.45
C THR A 76 11.82 -7.71 -0.03
N TYR A 77 11.23 -8.88 0.17
CA TYR A 77 10.92 -9.41 1.50
C TYR A 77 12.18 -9.68 2.34
N ARG A 78 13.27 -10.12 1.71
CA ARG A 78 14.56 -10.31 2.40
C ARG A 78 15.17 -8.98 2.83
N ARG A 79 15.14 -7.95 1.96
CA ARG A 79 15.72 -6.64 2.26
C ARG A 79 14.87 -5.83 3.23
N PHE A 80 13.55 -6.00 3.18
CA PHE A 80 12.60 -5.28 4.00
C PHE A 80 11.61 -6.26 4.65
N PRO A 81 12.00 -6.94 5.74
CA PRO A 81 11.06 -7.78 6.46
C PRO A 81 9.84 -6.96 6.90
N SER A 82 8.66 -7.54 6.72
CA SER A 82 7.39 -6.85 6.88
C SER A 82 6.88 -6.81 8.31
N LYS A 83 7.31 -7.74 9.19
CA LYS A 83 6.96 -7.72 10.62
C LYS A 83 8.03 -6.99 11.40
N ARG A 84 7.63 -5.95 12.14
CA ARG A 84 8.54 -5.10 12.92
C ARG A 84 7.92 -4.66 14.23
N THR A 85 8.75 -4.34 15.19
CA THR A 85 8.39 -3.49 16.33
C THR A 85 8.56 -2.01 15.96
N ALA A 86 7.62 -1.19 16.38
CA ALA A 86 7.62 0.25 16.23
C ALA A 86 7.61 0.91 17.61
N THR A 87 8.56 1.80 17.86
CA THR A 87 8.67 2.55 19.11
C THR A 87 8.46 4.02 18.81
N ILE A 88 7.48 4.63 19.48
CA ILE A 88 7.10 6.03 19.24
C ILE A 88 7.94 6.93 20.15
N HIS A 89 8.57 7.94 19.56
CA HIS A 89 9.39 8.94 20.23
C HIS A 89 8.82 10.35 20.00
N ALA A 90 9.37 11.34 20.70
CA ALA A 90 8.92 12.73 20.60
C ALA A 90 9.11 13.34 19.20
N ASP A 91 10.17 12.93 18.50
CA ASP A 91 10.57 13.55 17.22
C ASP A 91 10.49 12.59 16.03
N GLY A 92 10.02 11.37 16.27
CA GLY A 92 9.95 10.34 15.23
C GLY A 92 9.42 9.01 15.74
N VAL A 93 9.46 8.02 14.86
CA VAL A 93 9.14 6.64 15.18
C VAL A 93 10.31 5.76 14.77
N HIS A 94 10.78 4.91 15.68
CA HIS A 94 11.81 3.92 15.40
C HIS A 94 11.14 2.63 14.93
N PHE A 95 11.57 2.06 13.82
CA PHE A 95 11.17 0.72 13.40
C PHE A 95 12.37 -0.23 13.42
N SER A 96 12.23 -1.37 14.08
CA SER A 96 13.26 -2.42 14.07
C SER A 96 13.64 -2.78 12.63
N GLY A 97 14.96 -2.78 12.36
CA GLY A 97 15.54 -3.06 11.05
C GLY A 97 15.33 -1.99 9.97
N LEU A 98 14.67 -0.86 10.25
CA LEU A 98 14.60 0.30 9.32
C LEU A 98 15.39 1.46 9.91
N GLY A 99 15.37 1.58 11.24
CA GLY A 99 15.90 2.72 11.97
C GLY A 99 14.83 3.78 12.21
N ASP A 100 15.31 4.98 12.51
CA ASP A 100 14.47 6.11 12.86
C ASP A 100 13.81 6.76 11.65
N VAL A 101 12.54 7.10 11.82
CA VAL A 101 11.76 7.89 10.87
C VAL A 101 11.36 9.19 11.56
N PRO A 102 12.12 10.28 11.34
CA PRO A 102 11.81 11.58 11.93
C PRO A 102 10.48 12.12 11.41
N TYR A 103 9.69 12.77 12.27
CA TYR A 103 8.45 13.44 11.84
C TYR A 103 8.71 14.57 10.85
N ALA A 104 9.85 15.25 10.96
CA ALA A 104 10.30 16.25 9.98
C ALA A 104 10.52 15.67 8.57
N SER A 105 10.76 14.35 8.45
CA SER A 105 10.90 13.69 7.14
C SER A 105 9.57 13.32 6.49
N LEU A 106 8.45 13.51 7.20
CA LEU A 106 7.12 13.20 6.69
C LEU A 106 6.60 14.36 5.82
N VAL A 107 6.16 14.03 4.61
CA VAL A 107 5.48 14.99 3.71
C VAL A 107 3.97 14.95 3.95
N SER A 108 3.41 13.75 4.08
CA SER A 108 1.97 13.57 4.30
C SER A 108 1.68 12.23 4.93
N TYR A 109 0.54 12.10 5.61
CA TYR A 109 0.03 10.81 6.09
C TYR A 109 -1.44 10.60 5.76
N ASN A 110 -1.85 9.34 5.59
CA ASN A 110 -3.24 8.92 5.36
C ASN A 110 -3.58 7.72 6.27
N THR A 111 -4.83 7.61 6.71
CA THR A 111 -5.36 6.56 7.60
C THR A 111 -6.56 5.78 7.01
N ASP A 112 -6.90 5.98 5.73
CA ASP A 112 -8.16 5.52 5.13
C ASP A 112 -8.36 3.99 5.20
N ASP A 113 -7.45 3.23 4.57
CA ASP A 113 -7.46 1.76 4.57
C ASP A 113 -6.35 1.20 5.48
N TYR A 114 -5.19 1.85 5.45
CA TYR A 114 -4.02 1.58 6.28
C TYR A 114 -3.27 2.88 6.55
N LEU A 115 -2.39 2.88 7.54
CA LEU A 115 -1.61 4.06 7.87
C LEU A 115 -0.48 4.19 6.86
N LYS A 116 -0.59 5.19 5.99
CA LYS A 116 0.38 5.49 4.95
C LYS A 116 1.20 6.71 5.37
N LEU A 117 2.52 6.56 5.48
CA LEU A 117 3.46 7.64 5.76
C LEU A 117 4.28 7.93 4.52
N ARG A 118 4.03 9.07 3.86
CA ARG A 118 4.84 9.56 2.74
C ARG A 118 6.01 10.34 3.30
N ARG A 119 7.22 9.99 2.87
CA ARG A 119 8.46 10.59 3.32
C ARG A 119 9.08 11.44 2.21
N SER A 120 9.79 12.49 2.58
CA SER A 120 10.62 13.28 1.66
C SER A 120 11.88 12.49 1.30
N SER A 121 12.44 11.77 2.27
CA SER A 121 13.58 10.87 2.10
C SER A 121 13.16 9.40 2.24
N GLY A 122 13.27 8.65 1.15
CA GLY A 122 13.05 7.20 1.14
C GLY A 122 11.62 6.76 0.75
N PRO A 123 11.35 5.44 0.78
CA PRO A 123 10.08 4.91 0.30
C PRO A 123 8.92 5.24 1.24
N THR A 124 7.74 5.44 0.65
CA THR A 124 6.47 5.49 1.38
C THR A 124 6.28 4.22 2.20
N LEU A 125 5.92 4.41 3.46
CA LEU A 125 5.63 3.34 4.41
C LEU A 125 4.12 3.11 4.49
N LEU A 126 3.73 1.84 4.54
CA LEU A 126 2.36 1.36 4.62
C LEU A 126 2.29 0.46 5.85
N ILE A 127 1.56 0.88 6.87
CA ILE A 127 1.51 0.22 8.17
C ILE A 127 0.12 -0.35 8.35
N MET A 128 0.05 -1.64 8.65
CA MET A 128 -1.21 -2.39 8.72
C MET A 128 -1.25 -3.26 9.98
N GLY A 129 -2.45 -3.50 10.50
CA GLY A 129 -2.73 -4.57 11.45
C GLY A 129 -3.14 -5.82 10.69
N GLN A 130 -2.29 -6.83 10.62
CA GLN A 130 -2.61 -8.11 9.96
C GLN A 130 -2.42 -9.29 10.91
N GLY A 131 -3.36 -10.24 10.87
CA GLY A 131 -3.35 -11.43 11.72
C GLY A 131 -3.36 -11.06 13.20
N LYS A 132 -2.40 -11.61 13.96
CA LYS A 132 -2.24 -11.35 15.41
C LYS A 132 -2.02 -9.86 15.77
N LEU A 133 -1.69 -9.00 14.80
CA LEU A 133 -1.41 -7.58 15.00
C LEU A 133 -2.64 -6.68 14.82
N GLN A 134 -3.79 -7.24 14.41
CA GLN A 134 -4.98 -6.47 14.09
C GLN A 134 -5.56 -5.73 15.33
N ALA A 135 -5.43 -6.31 16.52
CA ALA A 135 -5.90 -5.71 17.77
C ALA A 135 -5.01 -4.57 18.29
N GLU A 136 -3.70 -4.63 18.03
CA GLU A 136 -2.74 -3.63 18.49
C GLU A 136 -2.60 -2.44 17.52
N TYR A 137 -2.97 -2.64 16.26
CA TYR A 137 -2.83 -1.62 15.22
C TYR A 137 -3.62 -0.32 15.48
N PRO A 138 -4.89 -0.34 15.94
CA PRO A 138 -5.60 0.89 16.28
C PRO A 138 -4.88 1.69 17.39
N LYS A 139 -4.38 1.01 18.43
CA LYS A 139 -3.63 1.64 19.53
C LYS A 139 -2.36 2.31 19.01
N PHE A 140 -1.59 1.60 18.18
CA PHE A 140 -0.40 2.16 17.54
C PHE A 140 -0.73 3.37 16.66
N ARG A 141 -1.75 3.25 15.81
CA ARG A 141 -2.19 4.32 14.90
C ARG A 141 -2.53 5.57 15.69
N ASP A 142 -3.36 5.43 16.72
CA ASP A 142 -3.87 6.56 17.49
C ASP A 142 -2.75 7.22 18.32
N ALA A 143 -1.87 6.41 18.92
CA ALA A 143 -0.66 6.90 19.61
C ALA A 143 0.28 7.67 18.66
N LEU A 144 0.49 7.17 17.45
CA LEU A 144 1.35 7.83 16.46
C LEU A 144 0.73 9.14 15.96
N LEU A 145 -0.59 9.18 15.75
CA LEU A 145 -1.29 10.40 15.38
C LEU A 145 -1.22 11.46 16.49
N ALA A 146 -1.35 11.05 17.75
CA ALA A 146 -1.18 11.93 18.90
C ALA A 146 0.25 12.49 18.98
N ALA A 147 1.26 11.64 18.80
CA ALA A 147 2.67 12.05 18.81
C ALA A 147 3.00 13.03 17.66
N ILE A 148 2.52 12.76 16.44
CA ILE A 148 2.65 13.69 15.31
C ILE A 148 1.95 15.02 15.62
N GLY A 149 0.77 15.00 16.23
CA GLY A 149 0.03 16.20 16.64
C GLY A 149 0.82 17.04 17.66
N ALA A 150 1.34 16.40 18.71
CA ALA A 150 2.16 17.05 19.73
C ALA A 150 3.48 17.60 19.17
N TRP A 151 4.11 16.89 18.23
CA TRP A 151 5.31 17.38 17.55
C TRP A 151 5.01 18.61 16.69
N LYS A 152 3.90 18.62 15.92
CA LYS A 152 3.48 19.76 15.10
C LYS A 152 3.25 21.03 15.92
N GLN A 153 2.63 20.91 17.09
CA GLN A 153 2.38 22.04 17.99
C GLN A 153 3.67 22.69 18.52
N ARG A 154 4.77 21.92 18.56
CA ARG A 154 6.09 22.42 18.99
C ARG A 154 6.90 23.04 17.85
N GLN A 155 6.45 22.95 16.60
CA GLN A 155 7.22 23.48 15.47
C GLN A 155 7.04 25.00 15.35
N PRO A 156 8.11 25.75 15.03
CA PRO A 156 8.03 27.17 14.74
C PRO A 156 7.10 27.49 13.55
N PRO A 157 6.48 28.68 13.54
CA PRO A 157 5.65 29.13 12.43
C PRO A 157 6.43 29.12 11.10
N GLY A 158 5.83 28.59 10.04
CA GLY A 158 6.44 28.53 8.71
C GLY A 158 7.28 27.28 8.43
N GLN A 159 7.47 26.39 9.41
CA GLN A 159 8.10 25.09 9.15
C GLN A 159 7.13 24.14 8.45
N ALA A 160 7.64 23.43 7.43
CA ALA A 160 6.85 22.42 6.72
C ALA A 160 6.47 21.28 7.67
N VAL A 161 5.18 21.15 7.95
CA VAL A 161 4.60 20.08 8.78
C VAL A 161 3.87 19.05 7.92
N PRO A 162 3.89 17.76 8.27
CA PRO A 162 3.26 16.73 7.46
C PRO A 162 1.74 16.92 7.46
N GLU A 163 1.10 16.93 6.29
CA GLU A 163 -0.35 17.10 6.21
C GLU A 163 -1.10 15.77 6.21
N ARG A 164 -2.31 15.75 6.78
CA ARG A 164 -3.21 14.60 6.68
C ARG A 164 -3.94 14.67 5.34
N VAL A 165 -3.63 13.73 4.46
CA VAL A 165 -4.23 13.63 3.13
C VAL A 165 -5.21 12.46 3.10
N TYR A 166 -6.30 12.64 2.38
CA TYR A 166 -7.35 11.64 2.23
C TYR A 166 -7.48 11.27 0.76
N PHE A 167 -7.57 9.97 0.49
CA PHE A 167 -7.76 9.48 -0.87
C PHE A 167 -9.23 9.42 -1.21
N TYR A 168 -10.05 8.81 -0.35
CA TYR A 168 -11.50 8.78 -0.54
C TYR A 168 -12.09 10.19 -0.39
N GLY A 169 -13.04 10.52 -1.26
CA GLY A 169 -13.64 11.85 -1.35
C GLY A 169 -12.81 12.88 -2.12
N SER A 170 -11.59 12.55 -2.57
CA SER A 170 -10.80 13.41 -3.45
C SER A 170 -11.35 13.41 -4.89
N PRO A 171 -11.16 14.49 -5.67
CA PRO A 171 -11.54 14.51 -7.09
C PRO A 171 -10.86 13.40 -7.89
N VAL A 172 -9.61 13.07 -7.56
CA VAL A 172 -8.84 12.01 -8.21
C VAL A 172 -9.47 10.64 -7.96
N ALA A 173 -9.88 10.34 -6.71
CA ALA A 173 -10.56 9.08 -6.41
C ALA A 173 -11.90 8.98 -7.14
N ARG A 174 -12.68 10.07 -7.21
CA ARG A 174 -13.94 10.09 -7.97
C ARG A 174 -13.71 9.86 -9.46
N LEU A 175 -12.71 10.52 -10.05
CA LEU A 175 -12.36 10.34 -11.46
C LEU A 175 -11.94 8.89 -11.77
N LEU A 176 -11.12 8.29 -10.91
CA LEU A 176 -10.76 6.88 -11.01
C LEU A 176 -11.98 5.96 -10.89
N GLY A 177 -12.91 6.28 -9.98
CA GLY A 177 -14.16 5.56 -9.86
C GLY A 177 -15.02 5.64 -11.12
N VAL A 178 -15.17 6.82 -11.73
CA VAL A 178 -15.83 6.98 -13.04
C VAL A 178 -15.13 6.14 -14.11
N ALA A 179 -13.80 6.24 -14.21
CA ALA A 179 -13.02 5.51 -15.21
C ALA A 179 -13.17 3.99 -15.08
N ILE A 180 -13.17 3.46 -13.86
CA ILE A 180 -13.41 2.04 -13.59
C ILE A 180 -14.81 1.63 -14.01
N LEU A 181 -15.85 2.40 -13.65
CA LEU A 181 -17.22 2.07 -14.02
C LEU A 181 -17.45 2.15 -15.54
N ALA A 182 -16.86 3.14 -16.21
CA ALA A 182 -16.89 3.25 -17.67
C ALA A 182 -16.20 2.05 -18.34
N GLY A 183 -15.03 1.66 -17.84
CA GLY A 183 -14.31 0.47 -18.30
C GLY A 183 -15.11 -0.81 -18.09
N VAL A 184 -15.77 -0.97 -16.94
CA VAL A 184 -16.68 -2.09 -16.69
C VAL A 184 -17.84 -2.09 -17.68
N GLY A 185 -18.49 -0.94 -17.90
CA GLY A 185 -19.57 -0.82 -18.89
C GLY A 185 -19.12 -1.25 -20.29
N PHE A 186 -17.93 -0.82 -20.71
CA PHE A 186 -17.33 -1.23 -21.97
C PHE A 186 -17.07 -2.75 -22.03
N ILE A 187 -16.51 -3.34 -20.96
CA ILE A 187 -16.27 -4.79 -20.91
C ILE A 187 -17.59 -5.56 -20.95
N ILE A 188 -18.65 -5.11 -20.26
CA ILE A 188 -19.98 -5.72 -20.33
C ILE A 188 -20.49 -5.72 -21.78
N LEU A 189 -20.37 -4.58 -22.48
CA LEU A 189 -20.77 -4.46 -23.88
C LEU A 189 -19.96 -5.35 -24.83
N MET A 190 -18.69 -5.63 -24.52
CA MET A 190 -17.87 -6.57 -25.29
C MET A 190 -18.24 -8.03 -24.99
N LEU A 191 -18.53 -8.35 -23.72
CA LEU A 191 -18.93 -9.69 -23.30
C LEU A 191 -20.28 -10.12 -23.88
N THR A 192 -21.18 -9.20 -24.23
CA THR A 192 -22.43 -9.53 -24.93
C THR A 192 -22.23 -9.95 -26.38
N GLN A 193 -21.09 -9.57 -26.99
CA GLN A 193 -20.73 -9.94 -28.35
C GLN A 193 -20.01 -11.30 -28.43
N LEU A 194 -19.54 -11.82 -27.29
CA LEU A 194 -18.88 -13.12 -27.22
C LEU A 194 -19.91 -14.23 -27.05
N ARG A 195 -19.77 -15.28 -27.86
CA ARG A 195 -20.62 -16.48 -27.81
C ARG A 195 -20.46 -17.24 -26.50
N ASP A 196 -19.23 -17.32 -26.00
CA ASP A 196 -18.90 -17.93 -24.71
C ASP A 196 -18.43 -16.87 -23.71
N ARG A 197 -19.10 -16.83 -22.55
CA ARG A 197 -18.77 -15.88 -21.48
C ARG A 197 -17.76 -16.51 -20.52
N PRO A 198 -16.57 -15.93 -20.34
CA PRO A 198 -15.59 -16.49 -19.42
C PRO A 198 -16.10 -16.42 -17.98
N ILE A 199 -16.02 -17.54 -17.25
CA ILE A 199 -16.49 -17.63 -15.85
C ILE A 199 -15.80 -16.59 -14.95
N SER A 200 -14.55 -16.24 -15.25
CA SER A 200 -13.79 -15.20 -14.53
C SER A 200 -14.45 -13.83 -14.55
N ALA A 201 -15.24 -13.50 -15.59
CA ALA A 201 -15.97 -12.23 -15.67
C ALA A 201 -16.98 -12.08 -14.53
N TYR A 202 -17.60 -13.17 -14.07
CA TYR A 202 -18.56 -13.15 -12.96
C TYR A 202 -17.93 -12.81 -11.61
N PHE A 203 -16.63 -12.98 -11.44
CA PHE A 203 -15.91 -12.59 -10.23
C PHE A 203 -15.29 -11.20 -10.35
N ILE A 204 -14.70 -10.89 -11.51
CA ILE A 204 -13.96 -9.65 -11.73
C ILE A 204 -14.91 -8.45 -11.84
N LEU A 205 -16.03 -8.57 -12.58
CA LEU A 205 -16.97 -7.46 -12.78
C LEU A 205 -17.58 -6.95 -11.47
N PRO A 206 -18.18 -7.80 -10.61
CA PRO A 206 -18.75 -7.32 -9.35
C PRO A 206 -17.71 -6.64 -8.45
N MET A 207 -16.47 -7.16 -8.43
CA MET A 207 -15.39 -6.57 -7.66
C MET A 207 -14.97 -5.19 -8.20
N ALA A 208 -14.85 -5.06 -9.53
CA ALA A 208 -14.56 -3.79 -10.19
C ALA A 208 -15.68 -2.76 -10.00
N ILE A 209 -16.95 -3.18 -10.11
CA ILE A 209 -18.13 -2.34 -9.84
C ILE A 209 -18.10 -1.86 -8.38
N GLY A 210 -17.93 -2.78 -7.43
CA GLY A 210 -17.88 -2.44 -6.02
C GLY A 210 -16.77 -1.44 -5.70
N MET A 211 -15.59 -1.62 -6.30
CA MET A 211 -14.48 -0.68 -6.14
C MET A 211 -14.78 0.69 -6.79
N GLY A 212 -15.32 0.71 -8.00
CA GLY A 212 -15.71 1.93 -8.70
C GLY A 212 -16.73 2.75 -7.91
N ILE A 213 -17.78 2.10 -7.39
CA ILE A 213 -18.78 2.72 -6.51
C ILE A 213 -18.13 3.23 -5.23
N ARG A 214 -17.30 2.41 -4.56
CA ARG A 214 -16.61 2.81 -3.32
C ARG A 214 -15.74 4.06 -3.51
N LEU A 215 -15.07 4.19 -4.66
CA LEU A 215 -14.25 5.38 -4.98
C LEU A 215 -15.10 6.62 -5.30
N LEU A 216 -16.25 6.44 -5.95
CA LEU A 216 -17.17 7.52 -6.29
C LEU A 216 -17.88 8.09 -5.07
N VAL A 217 -18.41 7.21 -4.22
CA VAL A 217 -19.26 7.54 -3.08
C VAL A 217 -18.42 7.72 -1.81
N GLY A 218 -17.20 7.19 -1.77
CA GLY A 218 -16.30 7.26 -0.62
C GLY A 218 -16.14 8.69 -0.11
N GLN A 219 -16.39 8.89 1.18
CA GLN A 219 -16.31 10.19 1.83
C GLN A 219 -14.96 10.40 2.52
N ARG A 220 -14.58 11.67 2.68
CA ARG A 220 -13.42 12.07 3.47
C ARG A 220 -13.71 11.80 4.95
N LYS A 221 -13.05 10.81 5.55
CA LYS A 221 -13.15 10.56 7.00
C LYS A 221 -12.40 11.68 7.73
N ARG A 222 -13.11 12.71 8.22
CA ARG A 222 -12.49 13.82 8.97
C ARG A 222 -11.81 13.29 10.24
#